data_AF-A0A5C5ZGP1-F1
#
_entry.id   AF-A0A5C5ZGP1-F1
#
_cell.length_a   1.000
_cell.length_b   1.000
_cell.length_c   1.000
_cell.angle_alpha   90.00
_cell.angle_beta   90.00
_cell.angle_gamma   90.00
#
_symmetry.space_group_name_H-M   'P 1'
#
loop_
_entity.id
_entity.type
_entity.pdbx_description
1 polymer ?
#
loop_
_entity_poly.entity_id
_entity_poly.type
_entity_poly.pdbx_seq_one_letter_code
_entity_poly.pdbx_strand_id
1 'polypeptide(L)'
;MIRKLFFRLLAAGAAMVFLVVTVVGLVTWLALMEPGFYTELRTQSLSPDERRALVERFEQTGEGLVRWRAMSLARQKPATQSAQGEWLQALGGAAPYDPAKDTRALRITEQELNALLADKAMDPSGDLRDPRVRLTEGRFELGVELANSGVECVFSAILEPTLGEDGTLRLEIVTARVGRLTLPLDTLLAWLPEPVVYSGHDAEIDLTPPAPHLKIKSLAHSPRTPRVKSIVCREGELVVEFSAPVLPDQNRKQAAAVADAKESAG
;
A
#
# COMPACT_ATOMS: atom_id res chain seq x y z
N MET A 1 40.48 -37.87 -38.21
CA MET A 1 39.28 -37.01 -38.04
C MET A 1 38.78 -36.97 -36.60
N ILE A 2 38.73 -38.10 -35.88
CA ILE A 2 38.21 -38.22 -34.51
C ILE A 2 38.85 -37.23 -33.50
N ARG A 3 40.18 -37.07 -33.49
CA ARG A 3 40.85 -36.12 -32.57
C ARG A 3 40.36 -34.68 -32.72
N LYS A 4 40.14 -34.20 -33.95
CA LYS A 4 39.64 -32.83 -34.21
C LYS A 4 38.22 -32.64 -33.71
N LEU A 5 37.37 -33.67 -33.85
CA LEU A 5 36.00 -33.65 -33.33
C LEU A 5 36.01 -33.58 -31.79
N PHE A 6 36.85 -34.40 -31.14
CA PHE A 6 36.99 -34.41 -29.69
C PHE A 6 37.42 -33.04 -29.13
N PHE A 7 38.44 -32.41 -29.71
CA PHE A 7 38.87 -31.08 -29.28
C PHE A 7 37.79 -30.01 -29.46
N ARG A 8 36.99 -30.07 -30.53
CA ARG A 8 35.86 -29.15 -30.74
C ARG A 8 34.78 -29.32 -29.68
N LEU A 9 34.44 -30.56 -29.34
CA LEU A 9 33.45 -30.84 -28.29
C LEU A 9 33.95 -30.39 -26.91
N LEU A 10 35.23 -30.62 -26.61
CA LEU A 10 35.83 -30.17 -25.34
C LEU A 10 35.87 -28.64 -25.25
N ALA A 11 36.26 -27.95 -26.33
CA ALA A 11 36.26 -26.49 -26.38
C ALA A 11 34.84 -25.91 -26.26
N ALA A 12 33.85 -26.53 -26.93
CA ALA A 12 32.45 -26.13 -26.81
C ALA A 12 31.92 -26.33 -25.38
N GLY A 13 32.25 -27.46 -24.74
CA GLY A 13 31.90 -27.73 -23.35
C GLY A 13 32.53 -26.72 -22.39
N ALA A 14 33.83 -26.44 -22.55
CA ALA A 14 34.52 -25.43 -21.74
C ALA A 14 33.92 -24.03 -21.92
N ALA A 15 33.58 -23.64 -23.15
CA ALA A 15 32.92 -22.37 -23.43
C ALA A 15 31.52 -22.28 -22.79
N MET A 16 30.75 -23.37 -22.83
CA MET A 16 29.43 -23.42 -22.19
C MET A 16 29.53 -23.30 -20.66
N VAL A 17 30.49 -24.00 -20.02
CA VAL A 17 30.73 -23.88 -18.58
C VAL A 17 31.15 -22.46 -18.21
N PHE A 18 32.08 -21.87 -18.96
CA PHE A 18 32.51 -20.49 -18.75
C PHE A 18 31.34 -19.50 -18.85
N LEU A 19 30.45 -19.68 -19.85
CA LEU A 19 29.26 -18.85 -20.01
C LEU A 19 28.33 -18.98 -18.80
N VAL A 20 28.05 -20.20 -18.34
CA VAL A 20 27.20 -20.45 -17.18
C VAL A 20 27.77 -19.80 -15.92
N VAL A 21 29.07 -20.00 -15.64
CA VAL A 21 29.74 -19.37 -14.49
C VAL A 21 29.66 -17.84 -14.57
N THR A 22 29.86 -17.27 -15.76
CA THR A 22 29.75 -15.82 -15.97
C THR A 22 28.35 -15.31 -15.70
N VAL A 23 27.31 -16.00 -16.19
CA VAL A 23 25.91 -15.63 -15.97
C VAL A 23 25.55 -15.74 -14.49
N VAL A 24 25.93 -16.83 -13.82
CA VAL A 24 25.71 -17.02 -12.38
C VAL A 24 26.42 -15.93 -11.58
N GLY A 25 27.68 -15.63 -11.90
CA GLY A 25 28.42 -14.55 -11.24
C GLY A 25 27.76 -13.19 -11.41
N LEU A 26 27.27 -12.87 -12.62
CA LEU A 26 26.56 -11.63 -12.89
C LEU A 26 25.23 -11.53 -12.14
N VAL A 27 24.43 -12.60 -12.12
CA VAL A 27 23.15 -12.66 -11.40
C VAL A 27 23.37 -12.49 -9.90
N THR A 28 24.34 -13.19 -9.32
CA THR A 28 24.70 -13.06 -7.91
C THR A 28 25.17 -11.63 -7.59
N TRP A 29 26.02 -11.04 -8.43
CA TRP A 29 26.48 -9.67 -8.24
C TRP A 29 25.32 -8.66 -8.29
N LEU A 30 24.39 -8.80 -9.24
CA LEU A 30 23.20 -7.96 -9.32
C LEU A 30 22.27 -8.15 -8.11
N ALA A 31 22.11 -9.38 -7.62
CA ALA A 31 21.28 -9.68 -6.46
C ALA A 31 21.83 -9.10 -5.15
N LEU A 32 23.16 -8.98 -5.04
CA LEU A 32 23.83 -8.40 -3.86
C LEU A 32 23.98 -6.87 -3.92
N MET A 33 23.84 -6.25 -5.10
CA MET A 33 23.89 -4.79 -5.20
C MET A 33 22.58 -4.17 -4.73
N GLU A 34 22.66 -3.20 -3.82
CA GLU A 34 21.50 -2.43 -3.37
C GLU A 34 20.83 -1.65 -4.53
N PRO A 35 19.48 -1.54 -4.53
CA PRO A 35 18.75 -0.60 -5.36
C PRO A 35 19.17 0.85 -5.05
N GLY A 36 19.27 1.70 -6.08
CA GLY A 36 19.71 3.10 -5.90
C GLY A 36 18.83 3.90 -4.93
N PHE A 37 17.50 3.71 -4.98
CA PHE A 37 16.58 4.39 -4.08
C PHE A 37 16.82 4.04 -2.61
N TYR A 38 17.15 2.78 -2.35
CA TYR A 38 17.34 2.25 -1.01
C TYR A 38 18.60 2.84 -0.37
N THR A 39 19.73 2.82 -1.10
CA THR A 39 20.99 3.41 -0.64
C THR A 39 20.85 4.90 -0.37
N GLU A 40 20.13 5.64 -1.22
CA GLU A 40 19.86 7.06 -1.02
C GLU A 40 19.06 7.31 0.27
N LEU A 41 17.95 6.59 0.50
CA LEU A 41 17.15 6.75 1.72
C LEU A 41 17.89 6.30 2.98
N ARG A 42 18.76 5.30 2.87
CA ARG A 42 19.60 4.82 3.97
C ARG A 42 20.56 5.88 4.47
N THR A 43 21.12 6.68 3.55
CA THR A 43 22.03 7.79 3.91
C THR A 43 21.31 8.99 4.54
N GLN A 44 19.98 9.11 4.38
CA GLN A 44 19.14 10.11 5.03
C GLN A 44 18.80 9.73 6.48
N SER A 45 19.81 9.46 7.30
CA SER A 45 19.60 9.10 8.71
C SER A 45 19.05 10.30 9.49
N LEU A 46 17.79 10.21 9.93
CA LEU A 46 17.18 11.17 10.83
C LEU A 46 17.76 11.03 12.25
N SER A 47 18.02 12.16 12.91
CA SER A 47 18.34 12.14 14.33
C SER A 47 17.17 11.55 15.14
N PRO A 48 17.41 10.98 16.34
CA PRO A 48 16.34 10.42 17.15
C PRO A 48 15.22 11.42 17.47
N ASP A 49 15.55 12.70 17.66
CA ASP A 49 14.56 13.74 17.96
C ASP A 49 13.74 14.13 16.73
N GLU A 50 14.36 14.25 15.55
CA GLU A 50 13.64 14.47 14.29
C GLU A 50 12.70 13.30 13.98
N ARG A 51 13.15 12.06 14.21
CA ARG A 51 12.32 10.86 14.02
C ARG A 51 11.10 10.91 14.92
N ARG A 52 11.27 11.20 16.22
CA ARG A 52 10.14 11.34 17.16
C ARG A 52 9.18 12.43 16.73
N ALA A 53 9.68 13.60 16.31
CA ALA A 53 8.83 14.69 15.84
C ALA A 53 8.02 14.31 14.59
N LEU A 54 8.60 13.56 13.66
CA LEU A 54 7.90 13.06 12.47
C LEU A 54 6.85 12.00 12.82
N VAL A 55 7.15 11.08 13.73
CA VAL A 55 6.19 10.08 14.23
C VAL A 55 5.03 10.78 14.96
N GLU A 56 5.32 11.73 15.85
CA GLU A 56 4.29 12.49 16.55
C GLU A 56 3.39 13.26 15.57
N ARG A 57 3.98 13.87 14.53
CA ARG A 57 3.21 14.56 13.48
C ARG A 57 2.30 13.59 12.70
N PHE A 58 2.79 12.39 12.41
CA PHE A 58 1.98 11.33 11.79
C PHE A 58 0.81 10.92 12.70
N GLU A 59 1.06 10.74 14.00
CA GLU A 59 0.04 10.38 14.99
C GLU A 59 -1.02 11.49 15.14
N GLN A 60 -0.62 12.75 15.29
CA GLN A 60 -1.52 13.91 15.33
C GLN A 60 -2.41 13.98 14.08
N THR A 61 -1.85 13.64 12.92
CA THR A 61 -2.57 13.58 11.65
C THR A 61 -3.65 12.47 11.67
N GLY A 62 -3.32 11.31 12.26
CA GLY A 62 -4.27 10.24 12.55
C GLY A 62 -5.37 10.63 13.55
N GLU A 63 -5.04 11.30 14.64
CA GLU A 63 -6.02 11.81 15.62
C GLU A 63 -7.00 12.80 14.99
N GLY A 64 -6.51 13.66 14.09
CA GLY A 64 -7.33 14.58 13.31
C GLY A 64 -8.39 13.85 12.48
N LEU A 65 -8.02 12.73 11.85
CA LEU A 65 -8.93 11.88 11.09
C LEU A 65 -9.98 11.22 12.00
N VAL A 66 -9.57 10.72 13.17
CA VAL A 66 -10.48 10.11 14.16
C VAL A 66 -11.50 11.14 14.67
N ARG A 67 -11.05 12.37 14.96
CA ARG A 67 -11.91 13.46 15.42
C ARG A 67 -12.91 13.88 14.34
N TRP A 68 -12.43 14.08 13.11
CA TRP A 68 -13.29 14.39 11.96
C TRP A 68 -14.36 13.30 11.77
N ARG A 69 -13.96 12.02 11.76
CA ARG A 69 -14.88 10.87 11.68
C ARG A 69 -15.96 10.92 12.77
N ALA A 70 -15.59 11.17 14.01
CA ALA A 70 -16.53 11.25 15.13
C ALA A 70 -17.53 12.40 14.94
N MET A 71 -17.06 13.57 14.48
CA MET A 71 -17.92 14.72 14.18
C MET A 71 -18.88 14.44 13.01
N SER A 72 -18.39 13.84 11.92
CA SER A 72 -19.22 13.48 10.77
C SER A 72 -20.32 12.48 11.14
N LEU A 73 -20.01 11.49 11.98
CA LEU A 73 -21.01 10.55 12.52
C LEU A 73 -22.01 11.24 13.45
N ALA A 74 -21.57 12.19 14.27
CA ALA A 74 -22.44 12.94 15.17
C ALA A 74 -23.45 13.81 14.39
N ARG A 75 -23.04 14.40 13.27
CA ARG A 75 -23.90 15.20 12.38
C ARG A 75 -24.96 14.38 11.65
N GLN A 76 -24.73 13.08 11.44
CA GLN A 76 -25.70 12.18 10.80
C GLN A 76 -26.77 11.66 11.74
N LYS A 77 -26.53 11.69 13.05
CA LYS A 77 -27.57 11.30 14.00
C LYS A 77 -28.70 12.31 13.84
N PRO A 78 -29.95 11.86 13.58
CA PRO A 78 -31.07 12.78 13.60
C PRO A 78 -31.02 13.49 14.96
N ALA A 79 -31.16 14.82 14.95
CA ALA A 79 -31.45 15.54 16.18
C ALA A 79 -32.63 14.80 16.78
N THR A 80 -32.38 14.08 17.87
CA THR A 80 -33.38 13.28 18.59
C THR A 80 -34.64 14.12 18.62
N GLN A 81 -35.78 13.58 18.17
CA GLN A 81 -37.10 14.22 18.01
C GLN A 81 -37.53 15.03 19.25
N SER A 82 -36.80 16.08 19.57
CA SER A 82 -37.15 17.10 20.51
C SER A 82 -37.90 18.13 19.69
N ALA A 83 -39.01 18.62 20.23
CA ALA A 83 -39.83 19.64 19.59
C ALA A 83 -39.04 20.90 19.15
N GLN A 84 -37.79 21.07 19.63
CA GLN A 84 -36.86 22.11 19.19
C GLN A 84 -36.24 21.87 17.80
N GLY A 85 -36.09 20.63 17.35
CA GLY A 85 -35.52 20.30 16.03
C GLY A 85 -36.45 20.72 14.88
N GLU A 86 -37.76 20.57 15.05
CA GLU A 86 -38.77 21.00 14.08
C GLU A 86 -38.83 22.53 13.94
N TRP A 87 -38.70 23.26 15.07
CA TRP A 87 -38.73 24.72 15.06
C TRP A 87 -37.49 25.34 14.39
N LEU A 88 -36.32 24.73 14.54
CA LEU A 88 -35.09 25.14 13.86
C LEU A 88 -35.12 24.88 12.35
N GLN A 89 -35.78 23.80 11.89
CA GLN A 89 -36.01 23.60 10.45
C GLN A 89 -36.97 24.64 9.87
N ALA A 90 -38.00 25.05 10.63
CA ALA A 90 -38.99 26.04 10.20
C ALA A 90 -38.42 27.46 10.02
N LEU A 91 -37.29 27.79 10.65
CA LEU A 91 -36.63 29.12 10.57
C LEU A 91 -35.59 29.27 9.44
N GLY A 92 -35.63 28.41 8.42
CA GLY A 92 -34.63 28.37 7.36
C GLY A 92 -33.37 27.59 7.77
N GLY A 93 -33.56 26.54 8.58
CA GLY A 93 -32.51 25.72 9.16
C GLY A 93 -31.53 25.17 8.13
N ALA A 94 -30.26 25.07 8.56
CA ALA A 94 -29.14 24.61 7.75
C ALA A 94 -29.50 23.38 6.89
N ALA A 95 -29.08 23.42 5.61
CA ALA A 95 -29.28 22.32 4.68
C ALA A 95 -28.90 20.97 5.33
N PRO A 96 -29.67 19.89 5.05
CA PRO A 96 -29.39 18.58 5.63
C PRO A 96 -27.94 18.19 5.36
N TYR A 97 -27.26 17.70 6.40
CA TYR A 97 -25.88 17.28 6.30
C TYR A 97 -25.76 16.13 5.28
N ASP A 98 -24.93 16.35 4.26
CA ASP A 98 -24.66 15.39 3.19
C ASP A 98 -23.27 14.75 3.41
N PRO A 99 -23.19 13.50 3.89
CA PRO A 99 -21.92 12.83 4.13
C PRO A 99 -21.09 12.63 2.86
N ALA A 100 -21.71 12.63 1.66
CA ALA A 100 -20.98 12.47 0.41
C ALA A 100 -20.12 13.71 0.08
N LYS A 101 -20.49 14.88 0.62
CA LYS A 101 -19.76 16.15 0.44
C LYS A 101 -18.75 16.43 1.55
N ASP A 102 -18.83 15.72 2.68
CA ASP A 102 -17.87 15.86 3.77
C ASP A 102 -16.66 14.97 3.49
N THR A 103 -15.61 15.58 2.94
CA THR A 103 -14.34 14.91 2.65
C THR A 103 -13.19 15.46 3.47
N ARG A 104 -12.19 14.61 3.72
CA ARG A 104 -10.96 14.96 4.43
C ARG A 104 -9.76 14.42 3.69
N ALA A 105 -8.86 15.31 3.29
CA ALA A 105 -7.56 14.92 2.75
C ALA A 105 -6.54 14.75 3.87
N LEU A 106 -5.83 13.63 3.84
CA LEU A 106 -4.66 13.32 4.64
C LEU A 106 -3.43 13.47 3.76
N ARG A 107 -2.42 14.18 4.24
CA ARG A 107 -1.13 14.32 3.55
C ARG A 107 -0.08 13.66 4.43
N ILE A 108 0.61 12.68 3.87
CA ILE A 108 1.66 11.95 4.54
C ILE A 108 2.92 12.08 3.69
N THR A 109 3.99 12.59 4.26
CA THR A 109 5.27 12.74 3.58
C THR A 109 6.06 11.43 3.60
N GLU A 110 6.98 11.29 2.65
CA GLU A 110 7.93 10.18 2.61
C GLU A 110 8.75 10.07 3.91
N GLN A 111 9.15 11.21 4.47
CA GLN A 111 9.91 11.25 5.73
C GLN A 111 9.09 10.75 6.92
N GLU A 112 7.80 11.12 7.00
CA GLU A 112 6.89 10.62 8.05
C GLU A 112 6.68 9.10 7.94
N LEU A 113 6.52 8.56 6.72
CA LEU A 113 6.41 7.12 6.52
C LEU A 113 7.69 6.39 6.92
N ASN A 114 8.85 6.86 6.45
CA ASN A 114 10.13 6.23 6.79
C ASN A 114 10.44 6.33 8.29
N ALA A 115 10.08 7.44 8.95
CA ALA A 115 10.23 7.60 10.40
C ALA A 115 9.35 6.59 11.16
N LEU A 116 8.08 6.42 10.73
CA LEU A 116 7.16 5.45 11.31
C LEU A 116 7.64 4.00 11.12
N LEU A 117 8.15 3.68 9.94
CA LEU A 117 8.71 2.37 9.61
C LEU A 117 9.98 2.07 10.39
N ALA A 118 10.82 3.07 10.64
CA ALA A 118 12.03 2.93 11.44
C ALA A 118 11.76 2.87 12.95
N ASP A 119 10.60 3.36 13.42
CA ASP A 119 10.19 3.32 14.83
C ASP A 119 9.52 1.98 15.18
N LYS A 120 8.64 1.50 14.30
CA LYS A 120 8.02 0.17 14.43
C LYS A 120 9.05 -0.89 14.06
N ALA A 121 9.71 -1.45 15.06
CA ALA A 121 10.59 -2.61 14.87
C ALA A 121 9.84 -3.69 14.07
N MET A 122 10.15 -3.80 12.77
CA MET A 122 9.61 -4.87 11.96
C MET A 122 10.34 -6.15 12.34
N ASP A 123 9.52 -7.18 12.53
CA ASP A 123 9.87 -8.59 12.68
C ASP A 123 10.59 -9.00 13.99
N PRO A 124 9.90 -9.70 14.91
CA PRO A 124 10.54 -10.36 16.04
C PRO A 124 11.47 -11.52 15.65
N SER A 125 11.37 -12.03 14.41
CA SER A 125 12.28 -13.05 13.88
C SER A 125 13.67 -12.47 13.53
N GLY A 126 13.73 -11.16 13.27
CA GLY A 126 14.98 -10.41 13.05
C GLY A 126 15.57 -10.57 11.64
N ASP A 127 14.88 -11.23 10.72
CA ASP A 127 15.33 -11.47 9.35
C ASP A 127 15.11 -10.25 8.46
N LEU A 128 14.04 -9.47 8.70
CA LEU A 128 13.71 -8.26 7.93
C LEU A 128 14.06 -6.99 8.71
N ARG A 129 14.82 -6.07 8.09
CA ARG A 129 15.34 -4.86 8.74
C ARG A 129 15.30 -3.65 7.83
N ASP A 130 15.39 -2.48 8.46
CA ASP A 130 15.52 -1.17 7.81
C ASP A 130 14.52 -0.92 6.65
N PRO A 131 13.21 -1.11 6.85
CA PRO A 131 12.21 -0.86 5.81
C PRO A 131 12.26 0.60 5.34
N ARG A 132 12.33 0.81 4.02
CA ARG A 132 12.36 2.13 3.37
C ARG A 132 11.27 2.25 2.32
N VAL A 133 10.66 3.42 2.23
CA VAL A 133 9.65 3.75 1.23
C VAL A 133 10.08 5.00 0.47
N ARG A 134 9.98 4.94 -0.86
CA ARG A 134 10.01 6.11 -1.73
C ARG A 134 8.63 6.39 -2.32
N LEU A 135 8.23 7.66 -2.32
CA LEU A 135 7.01 8.14 -2.95
C LEU A 135 7.37 8.86 -4.25
N THR A 136 6.96 8.30 -5.38
CA THR A 136 7.12 8.94 -6.70
C THR A 136 5.76 9.14 -7.36
N GLU A 137 5.71 9.85 -8.49
CA GLU A 137 4.46 10.10 -9.21
C GLU A 137 3.70 8.79 -9.52
N GLY A 138 2.57 8.60 -8.85
CA GLY A 138 1.67 7.46 -9.05
C GLY A 138 2.08 6.13 -8.40
N ARG A 139 3.22 6.01 -7.72
CA ARG A 139 3.72 4.72 -7.21
C ARG A 139 4.57 4.81 -5.95
N PHE A 140 4.69 3.70 -5.25
CA PHE A 140 5.58 3.47 -4.10
C PHE A 140 6.74 2.58 -4.51
N GLU A 141 7.94 2.85 -4.00
CA GLU A 141 9.02 1.87 -3.98
C GLU A 141 9.26 1.46 -2.52
N LEU A 142 8.92 0.23 -2.17
CA LEU A 142 9.16 -0.33 -0.85
C LEU A 142 10.41 -1.19 -0.91
N GLY A 143 11.35 -1.00 0.01
CA GLY A 143 12.56 -1.82 0.16
C GLY A 143 12.73 -2.29 1.59
N VAL A 144 13.29 -3.47 1.78
CA VAL A 144 13.62 -4.05 3.09
C VAL A 144 14.89 -4.88 2.98
N GLU A 145 15.75 -4.78 3.98
CA GLU A 145 16.97 -5.60 4.09
C GLU A 145 16.62 -6.97 4.66
N LEU A 146 16.98 -8.04 3.94
CA LEU A 146 16.98 -9.40 4.46
C LEU A 146 18.37 -9.71 5.02
N ALA A 147 18.46 -9.86 6.34
CA ALA A 147 19.68 -10.18 7.05
C ALA A 147 19.61 -11.62 7.59
N ASN A 148 19.91 -12.61 6.73
CA ASN A 148 20.04 -14.01 7.14
C ASN A 148 21.55 -14.37 7.22
N SER A 149 21.90 -15.33 8.09
CA SER A 149 23.23 -15.76 8.59
C SER A 149 24.40 -15.97 7.61
N GLY A 150 24.27 -15.63 6.33
CA GLY A 150 25.38 -15.54 5.38
C GLY A 150 25.11 -14.70 4.14
N VAL A 151 23.95 -14.04 4.01
CA VAL A 151 23.59 -13.21 2.86
C VAL A 151 22.80 -12.00 3.32
N GLU A 152 23.34 -10.81 3.04
CA GLU A 152 22.63 -9.54 3.15
C GLU A 152 22.20 -9.13 1.75
N CYS A 153 20.89 -8.93 1.55
CA CYS A 153 20.36 -8.44 0.29
C CYS A 153 19.10 -7.61 0.54
N VAL A 154 18.75 -6.74 -0.40
CA VAL A 154 17.57 -5.89 -0.30
C VAL A 154 16.46 -6.46 -1.17
N PHE A 155 15.32 -6.80 -0.57
CA PHE A 155 14.10 -7.05 -1.32
C PHE A 155 13.41 -5.72 -1.56
N SER A 156 12.97 -5.48 -2.80
CA SER A 156 12.18 -4.28 -3.09
C SER A 156 11.02 -4.57 -4.03
N ALA A 157 9.97 -3.76 -3.93
CA ALA A 157 8.80 -3.84 -4.76
C ALA A 157 8.36 -2.44 -5.20
N ILE A 158 7.94 -2.32 -6.46
CA ILE A 158 7.22 -1.16 -6.97
C ILE A 158 5.74 -1.47 -6.83
N LEU A 159 5.02 -0.59 -6.14
CA LEU A 159 3.60 -0.76 -5.85
C LEU A 159 2.79 0.39 -6.44
N GLU A 160 1.67 0.09 -7.09
CA GLU A 160 0.72 1.09 -7.59
C GLU A 160 -0.54 1.09 -6.72
N PRO A 161 -0.93 2.25 -6.13
CA PRO A 161 -2.15 2.34 -5.37
C PRO A 161 -3.37 2.26 -6.27
N THR A 162 -4.24 1.31 -5.99
CA THR A 162 -5.55 1.17 -6.63
C THR A 162 -6.64 1.14 -5.57
N LEU A 163 -7.84 1.59 -5.97
CA LEU A 163 -9.02 1.49 -5.12
C LEU A 163 -9.92 0.38 -5.65
N GLY A 164 -10.24 -0.58 -4.78
CA GLY A 164 -11.26 -1.58 -5.05
C GLY A 164 -12.65 -0.93 -5.14
N GLU A 165 -13.60 -1.64 -5.76
CA GLU A 165 -15.00 -1.20 -5.89
C GLU A 165 -15.67 -0.93 -4.54
N ASP A 166 -15.21 -1.62 -3.49
CA ASP A 166 -15.64 -1.47 -2.11
C ASP A 166 -14.96 -0.30 -1.38
N GLY A 167 -14.11 0.47 -2.06
CA GLY A 167 -13.30 1.54 -1.50
C GLY A 167 -12.10 1.04 -0.70
N THR A 168 -11.72 -0.23 -0.87
CA THR A 168 -10.51 -0.79 -0.23
C THR A 168 -9.26 -0.30 -0.92
N LEU A 169 -8.28 0.12 -0.13
CA LEU A 169 -6.96 0.44 -0.64
C LEU A 169 -6.20 -0.86 -0.95
N ARG A 170 -5.81 -1.00 -2.22
CA ARG A 170 -4.95 -2.06 -2.72
C ARG A 170 -3.66 -1.44 -3.24
N LEU A 171 -2.54 -2.12 -3.05
CA LEU A 171 -1.26 -1.76 -3.64
C LEU A 171 -0.87 -2.89 -4.58
N GLU A 172 -1.06 -2.69 -5.88
CA GLU A 172 -0.71 -3.66 -6.90
C GLU A 172 0.80 -3.79 -7.04
N ILE A 173 1.31 -5.02 -7.02
CA ILE A 173 2.73 -5.32 -7.11
C ILE A 173 3.14 -5.35 -8.58
N VAL A 174 3.60 -4.22 -9.10
CA VAL A 174 4.01 -4.07 -10.51
C VAL A 174 5.34 -4.76 -10.76
N THR A 175 6.27 -4.68 -9.81
CA THR A 175 7.61 -5.25 -9.95
C THR A 175 8.13 -5.65 -8.59
N ALA A 176 8.84 -6.78 -8.52
CA ALA A 176 9.62 -7.17 -7.36
C ALA A 176 11.10 -7.38 -7.75
N ARG A 177 12.02 -7.12 -6.83
CA ARG A 177 13.46 -7.19 -7.06
C ARG A 177 14.18 -7.76 -5.84
N VAL A 178 15.31 -8.40 -6.09
CA VAL A 178 16.33 -8.75 -5.09
C VAL A 178 17.61 -8.04 -5.51
N GLY A 179 18.08 -7.11 -4.68
CA GLY A 179 19.09 -6.15 -5.08
C GLY A 179 18.65 -5.41 -6.35
N ARG A 180 19.45 -5.48 -7.40
CA ARG A 180 19.13 -4.92 -8.73
C ARG A 180 18.52 -5.94 -9.70
N LEU A 181 18.39 -7.21 -9.29
CA LEU A 181 17.79 -8.25 -10.13
C LEU A 181 16.26 -8.15 -10.08
N THR A 182 15.64 -7.91 -11.23
CA THR A 182 14.17 -7.93 -11.34
C THR A 182 13.67 -9.36 -11.40
N LEU A 183 12.67 -9.66 -10.58
CA LEU A 183 12.03 -10.97 -10.53
C LEU A 183 10.97 -11.08 -11.64
N PRO A 184 10.95 -12.19 -12.42
CA PRO A 184 9.91 -12.42 -13.41
C PRO A 184 8.63 -12.88 -12.72
N LEU A 185 7.86 -11.93 -12.16
CA LEU A 185 6.68 -12.20 -11.34
C LEU A 185 5.70 -13.14 -12.06
N ASP A 186 5.35 -12.89 -13.32
CA ASP A 186 4.43 -13.74 -14.08
C ASP A 186 4.86 -15.21 -14.11
N THR A 187 6.16 -15.46 -14.33
CA THR A 187 6.73 -16.81 -14.34
C THR A 187 6.69 -17.44 -12.96
N LEU A 188 7.04 -16.67 -11.91
CA LEU A 188 7.04 -17.16 -10.54
C LEU A 188 5.62 -17.50 -10.08
N LEU A 189 4.64 -16.64 -10.40
CA LEU A 189 3.25 -16.86 -10.04
C LEU A 189 2.62 -18.01 -10.83
N ALA A 190 2.99 -18.21 -12.09
CA ALA A 190 2.55 -19.35 -12.90
C ALA A 190 3.06 -20.71 -12.38
N TRP A 191 4.10 -20.71 -11.55
CA TRP A 191 4.62 -21.92 -10.90
C TRP A 191 4.01 -22.19 -9.52
N LEU A 192 3.21 -21.26 -8.98
CA LEU A 192 2.50 -21.50 -7.73
C LEU A 192 1.36 -22.50 -7.98
N PRO A 193 1.25 -23.58 -7.17
CA PRO A 193 0.27 -24.62 -7.40
C PRO A 193 -1.16 -24.16 -7.14
N GLU A 194 -1.34 -23.15 -6.28
CA GLU A 194 -2.63 -22.60 -5.88
C GLU A 194 -2.52 -21.09 -5.64
N PRO A 195 -3.64 -20.34 -5.75
CA PRO A 195 -3.72 -18.95 -5.30
C PRO A 195 -3.19 -18.79 -3.87
N VAL A 196 -2.13 -18.00 -3.71
CA VAL A 196 -1.51 -17.79 -2.39
C VAL A 196 -1.99 -16.48 -1.80
N VAL A 197 -2.78 -16.58 -0.74
CA VAL A 197 -3.26 -15.43 0.03
C VAL A 197 -2.69 -15.50 1.45
N TYR A 198 -1.78 -14.58 1.77
CA TYR A 198 -1.23 -14.43 3.11
C TYR A 198 -1.99 -13.34 3.85
N SER A 199 -2.73 -13.74 4.88
CA SER A 199 -3.65 -12.87 5.59
C SER A 199 -3.08 -12.49 6.97
N GLY A 200 -2.58 -11.26 7.10
CA GLY A 200 -2.12 -10.67 8.37
C GLY A 200 -3.23 -9.94 9.12
N HIS A 201 -2.90 -9.27 10.23
CA HIS A 201 -3.89 -8.50 11.02
C HIS A 201 -4.39 -7.27 10.24
N ASP A 202 -3.46 -6.45 9.75
CA ASP A 202 -3.76 -5.17 9.11
C ASP A 202 -3.71 -5.21 7.58
N ALA A 203 -3.09 -6.24 7.01
CA ALA A 203 -2.89 -6.37 5.58
C ALA A 203 -3.04 -7.83 5.11
N GLU A 204 -3.33 -7.99 3.84
CA GLU A 204 -3.40 -9.26 3.13
C GLU A 204 -2.57 -9.15 1.86
N ILE A 205 -1.70 -10.12 1.60
CA ILE A 205 -0.94 -10.23 0.36
C ILE A 205 -1.65 -11.29 -0.47
N ASP A 206 -2.22 -10.89 -1.59
CA ASP A 206 -2.81 -11.77 -2.57
C ASP A 206 -1.85 -11.87 -3.77
N LEU A 207 -1.28 -13.04 -4.00
CA LEU A 207 -0.35 -13.30 -5.11
C LEU A 207 -1.07 -13.94 -6.31
N THR A 208 -2.40 -13.87 -6.36
CA THR A 208 -3.17 -14.48 -7.45
C THR A 208 -3.02 -13.69 -8.76
N PRO A 209 -2.64 -14.33 -9.87
CA PRO A 209 -2.65 -13.70 -11.18
C PRO A 209 -4.05 -13.20 -11.58
N PRO A 210 -4.16 -12.15 -12.42
CA PRO A 210 -3.08 -11.47 -13.12
C PRO A 210 -2.46 -10.29 -12.35
N ALA A 211 -3.04 -9.89 -11.20
CA ALA A 211 -2.70 -8.67 -10.51
C ALA A 211 -2.38 -8.95 -9.02
N PRO A 212 -1.16 -9.40 -8.70
CA PRO A 212 -0.74 -9.60 -7.32
C PRO A 212 -0.81 -8.27 -6.57
N HIS A 213 -1.35 -8.24 -5.36
CA HIS A 213 -1.58 -6.99 -4.62
C HIS A 213 -1.51 -7.16 -3.11
N LEU A 214 -1.19 -6.06 -2.42
CA LEU A 214 -1.32 -5.92 -0.97
C LEU A 214 -2.63 -5.18 -0.67
N LYS A 215 -3.56 -5.82 0.03
CA LYS A 215 -4.82 -5.23 0.49
C LYS A 215 -4.69 -4.77 1.95
N ILE A 216 -5.03 -3.53 2.23
CA ILE A 216 -5.02 -2.98 3.60
C ILE A 216 -6.40 -3.20 4.25
N LYS A 217 -6.47 -4.09 5.24
CA LYS A 217 -7.73 -4.54 5.86
C LYS A 217 -8.35 -3.51 6.81
N SER A 218 -7.51 -2.69 7.46
CA SER A 218 -7.92 -1.77 8.53
C SER A 218 -8.96 -0.73 8.09
N LEU A 219 -9.08 -0.50 6.78
CA LEU A 219 -10.02 0.46 6.19
C LEU A 219 -11.38 -0.16 5.81
N ALA A 220 -11.46 -1.49 5.69
CA ALA A 220 -12.51 -2.14 4.88
C ALA A 220 -13.76 -2.61 5.65
N HIS A 221 -13.74 -2.73 6.98
CA HIS A 221 -14.67 -3.65 7.68
C HIS A 221 -15.78 -3.00 8.52
N SER A 222 -15.94 -1.68 8.54
CA SER A 222 -17.00 -1.07 9.33
C SER A 222 -17.82 -0.06 8.53
N PRO A 223 -19.16 -0.07 8.59
CA PRO A 223 -19.96 1.04 8.04
C PRO A 223 -19.63 2.38 8.72
N ARG A 224 -18.95 2.34 9.88
CA ARG A 224 -18.50 3.53 10.59
C ARG A 224 -17.09 3.96 10.21
N THR A 225 -16.34 3.26 9.36
CA THR A 225 -15.01 3.71 8.92
C THR A 225 -15.12 4.67 7.74
N PRO A 226 -14.30 5.74 7.70
CA PRO A 226 -14.16 6.56 6.50
C PRO A 226 -13.78 5.68 5.31
N ARG A 227 -14.31 5.99 4.13
CA ARG A 227 -13.95 5.28 2.90
C ARG A 227 -12.90 6.10 2.16
N VAL A 228 -11.94 5.41 1.55
CA VAL A 228 -10.97 6.09 0.68
C VAL A 228 -11.68 6.45 -0.62
N LYS A 229 -11.71 7.74 -0.93
CA LYS A 229 -12.30 8.30 -2.14
C LYS A 229 -11.27 8.44 -3.25
N SER A 230 -10.06 8.88 -2.91
CA SER A 230 -8.96 8.99 -3.85
C SER A 230 -7.63 8.79 -3.13
N ILE A 231 -6.64 8.32 -3.88
CA ILE A 231 -5.26 8.21 -3.44
C ILE A 231 -4.38 8.75 -4.57
N VAL A 232 -3.52 9.70 -4.23
CA VAL A 232 -2.62 10.36 -5.18
C VAL A 232 -1.23 10.33 -4.59
N CYS A 233 -0.32 9.65 -5.27
CA CYS A 233 1.10 9.65 -4.94
C CYS A 233 1.80 10.71 -5.78
N ARG A 234 2.52 11.62 -5.11
CA ARG A 234 3.37 12.66 -5.70
C ARG A 234 4.79 12.44 -5.20
N GLU A 235 5.74 13.13 -5.82
CA GLU A 235 7.12 13.11 -5.35
C GLU A 235 7.21 13.51 -3.86
N GLY A 236 7.62 12.57 -3.02
CA GLY A 236 7.77 12.74 -1.58
C GLY A 236 6.47 12.92 -0.77
N GLU A 237 5.28 12.83 -1.37
CA GLU A 237 3.99 13.08 -0.68
C GLU A 237 2.89 12.09 -1.13
N LEU A 238 2.23 11.47 -0.16
CA LEU A 238 1.04 10.67 -0.33
C LEU A 238 -0.18 11.47 0.13
N VAL A 239 -1.15 11.65 -0.77
CA VAL A 239 -2.42 12.29 -0.46
C VAL A 239 -3.55 11.26 -0.51
N VAL A 240 -4.21 11.04 0.62
CA VAL A 240 -5.37 10.14 0.73
C VAL A 240 -6.60 10.97 1.06
N GLU A 241 -7.57 11.00 0.15
CA GLU A 241 -8.85 11.65 0.39
C GLU A 241 -9.85 10.63 0.93
N PHE A 242 -10.48 10.97 2.05
CA PHE A 242 -11.52 10.17 2.68
C PHE A 242 -12.88 10.83 2.50
N SER A 243 -13.92 10.02 2.29
CA SER A 243 -15.32 10.44 2.46
C SER A 243 -15.81 10.06 3.85
N ALA A 244 -16.72 10.86 4.42
CA ALA A 244 -17.31 10.58 5.70
C ALA A 244 -17.96 9.17 5.72
N PRO A 245 -17.90 8.46 6.86
CA PRO A 245 -18.63 7.19 7.02
C PRO A 245 -20.13 7.41 6.89
N VAL A 246 -20.90 6.42 6.44
CA VAL A 246 -22.37 6.53 6.32
C VAL A 246 -23.04 5.52 7.25
N LEU A 247 -23.96 5.97 8.10
CA LEU A 247 -24.71 5.09 9.00
C LEU A 247 -25.55 4.07 8.21
N PRO A 248 -25.61 2.78 8.62
CA PRO A 248 -26.33 1.72 7.89
C PRO A 248 -27.79 2.04 7.56
N ASP A 249 -28.50 2.72 8.46
CA ASP A 249 -29.91 3.08 8.28
C ASP A 249 -30.11 4.10 7.16
N GLN A 250 -29.12 4.98 6.90
CA GLN A 250 -29.17 5.91 5.79
C GLN A 250 -28.90 5.22 4.45
N ASN A 251 -27.98 4.25 4.42
CA ASN A 251 -27.72 3.46 3.21
C ASN A 251 -28.97 2.72 2.73
N ARG A 252 -29.77 2.15 3.64
CA ARG A 252 -31.03 1.48 3.27
C ARG A 252 -32.02 2.46 2.63
N LYS A 253 -32.17 3.66 3.20
CA LYS A 253 -33.07 4.69 2.67
C LYS A 253 -32.60 5.22 1.31
N GLN A 254 -31.30 5.44 1.13
CA GLN A 254 -30.73 5.86 -0.15
C GLN A 254 -30.86 4.77 -1.23
N ALA A 255 -30.59 3.51 -0.88
CA ALA A 255 -30.76 2.39 -1.81
C ALA A 255 -32.22 2.24 -2.26
N ALA A 256 -33.18 2.38 -1.35
CA ALA A 256 -34.61 2.38 -1.67
C ALA A 256 -34.98 3.55 -2.60
N ALA A 257 -34.56 4.78 -2.28
CA ALA A 257 -34.84 5.95 -3.11
C ALA A 257 -34.26 5.86 -4.53
N VAL A 258 -33.08 5.25 -4.71
CA VAL A 258 -32.47 5.02 -6.03
C VAL A 258 -33.21 3.94 -6.81
N ALA A 259 -33.75 2.91 -6.15
CA ALA A 259 -34.57 1.89 -6.80
C ALA A 259 -35.91 2.49 -7.28
N ASP A 260 -36.60 3.25 -6.43
CA ASP A 260 -37.88 3.89 -6.75
C ASP A 260 -37.75 4.90 -7.90
N ALA A 261 -36.64 5.64 -7.96
CA ALA A 261 -36.36 6.59 -9.04
C ALA A 261 -36.10 5.91 -10.39
N LYS A 262 -35.51 4.71 -10.40
CA LYS A 262 -35.33 3.92 -11.63
C LYS A 262 -36.63 3.34 -12.15
N GLU A 263 -37.53 2.94 -11.26
CA GLU A 263 -38.84 2.38 -11.63
C GLU A 263 -39.79 3.45 -12.18
N SER A 264 -39.68 4.70 -11.72
CA SER A 264 -40.48 5.82 -12.24
C SER A 264 -40.01 6.37 -13.59
N ALA A 265 -38.83 5.95 -14.07
CA ALA A 265 -38.21 6.44 -15.30
C ALA A 265 -38.31 5.45 -16.48
N GLY A 266 -38.91 4.28 -16.28
CA GLY A 266 -39.18 3.26 -17.31
C GLY A 266 -40.66 3.18 -17.66
#